data_AF-A0AAU1RKF9-F1
#
_entry.id   AF-A0AAU1RKF9-F1
#
_cell.length_a   1.000
_cell.length_b   1.000
_cell.length_c   1.000
_cell.angle_alpha   90.00
_cell.angle_beta   90.00
_cell.angle_gamma   90.00
#
_symmetry.space_group_name_H-M   'P 1'
#
loop_
_entity.id
_entity.type
_entity.pdbx_description
1 polymer ?
#
loop_
_entity_poly.entity_id
_entity_poly.type
_entity_poly.pdbx_seq_one_letter_code
_entity_poly.pdbx_strand_id
1 'polypeptide(L)'
;MTTAPIARIALVGDRSPHVKSHTRIPVLLDALASRDGLVLDAYWIPTGDAGAEAAVGTPARFDAVWVLPGSPYASEAGVLAAIRVAREEGIPFLGTCGGFQHALLEYARTVCGQGDAAHAENDPGAADPVITPLACSLVGHEGLVRTEPGSLAEAALGAERSMERYHCNYGPSPRHLPALAAHGLRLSGHDEDGQVRIAELPGHPFFLATLFQPELHGDGTRPHPIIRAFAAAAVAHAARRTDSVSGRLAATLAGSRSAG
;
A
#
# COMPACT_ATOMS: atom_id res chain seq x y z
N MET A 1 -26.31 9.71 17.53
CA MET A 1 -24.95 9.16 17.40
C MET A 1 -24.75 8.82 15.94
N THR A 2 -23.93 9.59 15.22
CA THR A 2 -23.53 9.26 13.84
C THR A 2 -22.58 8.07 13.92
N THR A 3 -22.97 6.94 13.36
CA THR A 3 -22.11 5.76 13.28
C THR A 3 -20.86 6.13 12.49
N ALA A 4 -19.67 5.84 13.01
CA ALA A 4 -18.42 6.09 12.29
C ALA A 4 -18.47 5.39 10.91
N PRO A 5 -18.01 6.05 9.83
CA PRO A 5 -18.06 5.45 8.50
C PRO A 5 -17.19 4.19 8.45
N ILE A 6 -17.77 3.11 7.93
CA ILE A 6 -17.06 1.85 7.68
C ILE A 6 -16.37 1.96 6.32
N ALA A 7 -15.06 1.76 6.28
CA ALA A 7 -14.31 1.77 5.04
C ALA A 7 -14.17 0.36 4.47
N ARG A 8 -14.46 0.17 3.19
CA ARG A 8 -14.23 -1.11 2.50
C ARG A 8 -12.79 -1.13 2.00
N ILE A 9 -12.02 -2.17 2.29
CA ILE A 9 -10.63 -2.27 1.83
C ILE A 9 -10.40 -3.53 1.00
N ALA A 10 -9.56 -3.41 -0.04
CA ALA A 10 -9.05 -4.54 -0.79
C ALA A 10 -7.70 -4.98 -0.21
N LEU A 11 -7.63 -6.22 0.27
CA LEU A 11 -6.40 -6.90 0.64
C LEU A 11 -5.93 -7.72 -0.56
N VAL A 12 -5.01 -7.17 -1.35
CA VAL A 12 -4.52 -7.79 -2.59
C VAL A 12 -3.31 -8.67 -2.27
N GLY A 13 -3.40 -9.95 -2.59
CA GLY A 13 -2.34 -10.92 -2.37
C GLY A 13 -2.84 -12.37 -2.46
N ASP A 14 -1.95 -13.33 -2.55
CA ASP A 14 -2.32 -14.75 -2.62
C ASP A 14 -2.36 -15.34 -1.20
N ARG A 15 -3.58 -15.42 -0.62
CA ARG A 15 -3.77 -15.79 0.79
C ARG A 15 -3.13 -17.14 1.08
N SER A 16 -2.29 -17.17 2.12
CA SER A 16 -1.61 -18.39 2.53
C SER A 16 -1.39 -18.40 4.03
N PRO A 17 -1.69 -19.51 4.74
CA PRO A 17 -1.41 -19.65 6.17
C PRO A 17 0.11 -19.74 6.47
N HIS A 18 0.94 -19.98 5.45
CA HIS A 18 2.39 -20.04 5.57
C HIS A 18 3.05 -18.66 5.57
N VAL A 19 2.33 -17.62 5.18
CA VAL A 19 2.81 -16.24 5.21
C VAL A 19 2.38 -15.63 6.55
N LYS A 20 3.36 -15.37 7.43
CA LYS A 20 3.11 -14.93 8.81
C LYS A 20 2.33 -13.60 8.88
N SER A 21 2.58 -12.66 7.97
CA SER A 21 1.82 -11.40 7.93
C SER A 21 0.34 -11.64 7.63
N HIS A 22 0.01 -12.57 6.72
CA HIS A 22 -1.39 -12.90 6.38
C HIS A 22 -2.18 -13.42 7.58
N THR A 23 -1.54 -14.21 8.45
CA THR A 23 -2.21 -14.74 9.65
C THR A 23 -2.43 -13.68 10.73
N ARG A 24 -1.72 -12.54 10.67
CA ARG A 24 -1.85 -11.43 11.61
C ARG A 24 -2.93 -10.42 11.24
N ILE A 25 -3.30 -10.34 9.95
CA ILE A 25 -4.27 -9.35 9.47
C ILE A 25 -5.60 -9.36 10.27
N PRO A 26 -6.27 -10.50 10.51
CA PRO A 26 -7.55 -10.48 11.24
C PRO A 26 -7.44 -9.85 12.64
N VAL A 27 -6.37 -10.18 13.38
CA VAL A 27 -6.14 -9.63 14.72
C VAL A 27 -5.86 -8.11 14.66
N LEU A 28 -5.15 -7.65 13.63
CA LEU A 28 -4.88 -6.23 13.42
C LEU A 28 -6.17 -5.45 13.12
N LEU A 29 -7.07 -6.02 12.30
CA LEU A 29 -8.37 -5.41 12.00
C LEU A 29 -9.25 -5.31 13.27
N ASP A 30 -9.29 -6.37 14.07
CA ASP A 30 -10.01 -6.37 15.36
C ASP A 30 -9.43 -5.33 16.32
N ALA A 31 -8.11 -5.21 16.37
CA ALA A 31 -7.43 -4.24 17.23
C ALA A 31 -7.67 -2.79 16.76
N LEU A 32 -7.68 -2.51 15.45
CA LEU A 32 -8.06 -1.20 14.90
C LEU A 32 -9.49 -0.82 15.30
N ALA A 33 -10.44 -1.76 15.17
CA ALA A 33 -11.83 -1.51 15.50
C ALA A 33 -12.02 -1.27 17.00
N SER A 34 -11.48 -2.14 17.84
CA SER A 34 -11.71 -2.11 19.29
C SER A 34 -10.94 -1.01 20.02
N ARG A 35 -9.75 -0.63 19.53
CA ARG A 35 -8.85 0.32 20.22
C ARG A 35 -8.91 1.71 19.61
N ASP A 36 -8.98 1.79 18.29
CA ASP A 36 -8.88 3.05 17.56
C ASP A 36 -10.24 3.53 17.01
N GLY A 37 -11.28 2.68 17.08
CA GLY A 37 -12.59 2.98 16.49
C GLY A 37 -12.58 3.00 14.96
N LEU A 38 -11.54 2.43 14.35
CA LEU A 38 -11.35 2.38 12.90
C LEU A 38 -11.86 1.04 12.37
N VAL A 39 -13.07 1.03 11.82
CA VAL A 39 -13.73 -0.19 11.33
C VAL A 39 -13.48 -0.33 9.83
N LEU A 40 -12.81 -1.43 9.44
CA LEU A 40 -12.52 -1.77 8.05
C LEU A 40 -13.27 -3.05 7.66
N ASP A 41 -14.06 -2.98 6.59
CA ASP A 41 -14.69 -4.13 5.94
C ASP A 41 -13.73 -4.66 4.85
N ALA A 42 -12.98 -5.71 5.19
CA ALA A 42 -11.82 -6.15 4.42
C ALA A 42 -12.14 -7.34 3.50
N TYR A 43 -11.74 -7.23 2.23
CA TYR A 43 -11.98 -8.22 1.19
C TYR A 43 -10.63 -8.73 0.67
N TRP A 44 -10.41 -10.04 0.75
CA TRP A 44 -9.21 -10.64 0.19
C TRP A 44 -9.38 -10.84 -1.31
N ILE A 45 -8.51 -10.22 -2.11
CA ILE A 45 -8.53 -10.28 -3.57
C ILE A 45 -7.29 -11.07 -4.05
N PRO A 46 -7.46 -12.29 -4.57
CA PRO A 46 -6.36 -13.04 -5.19
C PRO A 46 -5.71 -12.25 -6.32
N THR A 47 -4.41 -12.39 -6.51
CA THR A 47 -3.70 -11.56 -7.50
C THR A 47 -4.12 -11.88 -8.94
N GLY A 48 -4.50 -13.13 -9.21
CA GLY A 48 -5.08 -13.56 -10.50
C GLY A 48 -6.36 -12.82 -10.87
N ASP A 49 -7.18 -12.45 -9.89
CA ASP A 49 -8.45 -11.75 -10.09
C ASP A 49 -8.28 -10.23 -10.09
N ALA A 50 -7.24 -9.71 -9.42
CA ALA A 50 -7.01 -8.29 -9.22
C ALA A 50 -6.96 -7.48 -10.54
N GLY A 51 -6.42 -8.06 -11.61
CA GLY A 51 -6.39 -7.41 -12.93
C GLY A 51 -7.77 -7.25 -13.56
N ALA A 52 -8.62 -8.28 -13.47
CA ALA A 52 -9.99 -8.22 -13.97
C ALA A 52 -10.83 -7.24 -13.14
N GLU A 53 -10.68 -7.29 -11.81
CA GLU A 53 -11.33 -6.35 -10.89
C GLU A 53 -10.90 -4.90 -11.16
N ALA A 54 -9.61 -4.66 -11.42
CA ALA A 54 -9.09 -3.36 -11.83
C ALA A 54 -9.70 -2.88 -13.15
N ALA A 55 -9.80 -3.76 -14.16
CA ALA A 55 -10.35 -3.44 -15.47
C ALA A 55 -11.85 -3.07 -15.44
N VAL A 56 -12.62 -3.60 -14.48
CA VAL A 56 -14.04 -3.25 -14.28
C VAL A 56 -14.26 -2.15 -13.23
N GLY A 57 -13.17 -1.55 -12.71
CA GLY A 57 -13.21 -0.45 -11.75
C GLY A 57 -13.60 -0.88 -10.33
N THR A 58 -13.48 -2.15 -9.96
CA THR A 58 -13.80 -2.62 -8.61
C THR A 58 -12.87 -2.05 -7.53
N PRO A 59 -11.56 -1.85 -7.75
CA PRO A 59 -10.72 -1.07 -6.84
C PRO A 59 -11.28 0.33 -6.55
N ALA A 60 -11.93 1.00 -7.52
CA ALA A 60 -12.62 2.27 -7.31
C ALA A 60 -13.92 2.17 -6.48
N ARG A 61 -14.35 0.94 -6.15
CA ARG A 61 -15.44 0.65 -5.20
C ARG A 61 -14.92 0.43 -3.77
N PHE A 62 -13.61 0.29 -3.60
CA PHE A 62 -12.97 0.25 -2.29
C PHE A 62 -12.52 1.64 -1.87
N ASP A 63 -12.45 1.82 -0.56
CA ASP A 63 -12.00 3.05 0.07
C ASP A 63 -10.49 3.04 0.34
N ALA A 64 -9.84 1.88 0.23
CA ALA A 64 -8.40 1.73 0.26
C ALA A 64 -7.94 0.40 -0.35
N VAL A 65 -6.68 0.35 -0.78
CA VAL A 65 -6.00 -0.84 -1.30
C VAL A 65 -4.76 -1.14 -0.47
N TRP A 66 -4.63 -2.37 0.00
CA TRP A 66 -3.43 -2.87 0.66
C TRP A 66 -2.87 -4.07 -0.11
N VAL A 67 -1.70 -3.90 -0.71
CA VAL A 67 -0.96 -5.00 -1.34
C VAL A 67 -0.07 -5.67 -0.31
N LEU A 68 -0.39 -6.92 0.00
CA LEU A 68 0.20 -7.69 1.10
C LEU A 68 1.48 -8.41 0.68
N PRO A 69 2.32 -8.85 1.63
CA PRO A 69 3.52 -9.64 1.32
C PRO A 69 3.20 -11.00 0.69
N GLY A 70 4.23 -11.72 0.25
CA GLY A 70 4.08 -13.07 -0.33
C GLY A 70 4.33 -13.13 -1.84
N SER A 71 5.24 -12.30 -2.36
CA SER A 71 5.81 -12.53 -3.68
C SER A 71 6.66 -13.83 -3.69
N PRO A 72 6.81 -14.49 -4.85
CA PRO A 72 6.24 -14.14 -6.14
C PRO A 72 4.72 -14.36 -6.15
N TYR A 73 4.00 -13.40 -6.71
CA TYR A 73 2.54 -13.47 -6.84
C TYR A 73 2.15 -14.39 -8.01
N ALA A 74 0.98 -15.02 -7.91
CA ALA A 74 0.39 -15.79 -9.00
C ALA A 74 0.14 -14.93 -10.25
N SER A 75 -0.10 -13.63 -10.08
CA SER A 75 -0.20 -12.66 -11.17
C SER A 75 0.46 -11.32 -10.81
N GLU A 76 1.67 -11.09 -11.32
CA GLU A 76 2.35 -9.78 -11.25
C GLU A 76 1.48 -8.69 -11.90
N ALA A 77 0.94 -8.96 -13.09
CA ALA A 77 0.12 -8.01 -13.84
C ALA A 77 -1.12 -7.56 -13.05
N GLY A 78 -1.77 -8.47 -12.31
CA GLY A 78 -2.91 -8.14 -11.46
C GLY A 78 -2.55 -7.21 -10.29
N VAL A 79 -1.40 -7.45 -9.65
CA VAL A 79 -0.88 -6.58 -8.59
C VAL A 79 -0.55 -5.19 -9.13
N LEU A 80 0.18 -5.11 -10.26
CA LEU A 80 0.52 -3.82 -10.88
C LEU A 80 -0.73 -3.04 -11.31
N ALA A 81 -1.76 -3.72 -11.81
CA ALA A 81 -3.03 -3.08 -12.14
C ALA A 81 -3.72 -2.49 -10.91
N ALA A 82 -3.77 -3.23 -9.78
CA ALA A 82 -4.37 -2.73 -8.53
C ALA A 82 -3.62 -1.51 -7.97
N ILE A 83 -2.28 -1.54 -7.99
CA ILE A 83 -1.44 -0.41 -7.57
C ILE A 83 -1.70 0.82 -8.44
N ARG A 84 -1.72 0.61 -9.77
CA ARG A 84 -1.95 1.69 -10.74
C ARG A 84 -3.30 2.35 -10.52
N VAL A 85 -4.38 1.58 -10.35
CA VAL A 85 -5.70 2.15 -10.08
C VAL A 85 -5.70 2.93 -8.77
N ALA A 86 -5.07 2.42 -7.71
CA ALA A 86 -4.99 3.15 -6.47
C ALA A 86 -4.28 4.50 -6.64
N ARG A 87 -3.13 4.50 -7.34
CA ARG A 87 -2.31 5.68 -7.63
C ARG A 87 -3.03 6.72 -8.49
N GLU A 88 -3.70 6.29 -9.55
CA GLU A 88 -4.32 7.20 -10.52
C GLU A 88 -5.65 7.77 -10.03
N GLU A 89 -6.40 7.00 -9.24
CA GLU A 89 -7.73 7.42 -8.73
C GLU A 89 -7.67 8.07 -7.33
N GLY A 90 -6.48 8.22 -6.73
CA GLY A 90 -6.33 8.84 -5.42
C GLY A 90 -6.84 7.98 -4.25
N ILE A 91 -6.90 6.66 -4.43
CA ILE A 91 -7.42 5.72 -3.42
C ILE A 91 -6.31 5.40 -2.43
N PRO A 92 -6.49 5.61 -1.12
CA PRO A 92 -5.49 5.29 -0.09
C PRO A 92 -4.81 3.93 -0.32
N PHE A 93 -3.49 3.94 -0.36
CA PHE A 93 -2.67 2.78 -0.72
C PHE A 93 -1.63 2.46 0.35
N LEU A 94 -1.52 1.17 0.69
CA LEU A 94 -0.42 0.61 1.47
C LEU A 94 0.19 -0.60 0.74
N GLY A 95 1.50 -0.60 0.51
CA GLY A 95 2.24 -1.75 -0.04
C GLY A 95 3.32 -2.23 0.91
N THR A 96 3.30 -3.48 1.35
CA THR A 96 4.27 -4.01 2.33
C THR A 96 5.10 -5.17 1.77
N CYS A 97 6.42 -5.15 1.98
CA CYS A 97 7.40 -6.09 1.41
C CYS A 97 7.23 -6.28 -0.12
N GLY A 98 6.57 -7.37 -0.56
CA GLY A 98 6.22 -7.59 -1.97
C GLY A 98 5.41 -6.44 -2.56
N GLY A 99 4.47 -5.87 -1.80
CA GLY A 99 3.69 -4.72 -2.25
C GLY A 99 4.54 -3.46 -2.46
N PHE A 100 5.59 -3.27 -1.65
CA PHE A 100 6.54 -2.18 -1.87
C PHE A 100 7.37 -2.39 -3.14
N GLN A 101 7.89 -3.60 -3.32
CA GLN A 101 8.67 -3.96 -4.51
C GLN A 101 7.87 -3.73 -5.79
N HIS A 102 6.60 -4.14 -5.80
CA HIS A 102 5.72 -4.00 -6.95
C HIS A 102 5.20 -2.57 -7.12
N ALA A 103 5.14 -1.75 -6.07
CA ALA A 103 4.84 -0.32 -6.19
C ALA A 103 5.96 0.43 -6.93
N LEU A 104 7.22 0.12 -6.63
CA LEU A 104 8.35 0.68 -7.38
C LEU A 104 8.37 0.19 -8.83
N LEU A 105 8.08 -1.10 -9.05
CA LEU A 105 8.01 -1.68 -10.39
C LEU A 105 6.89 -1.06 -11.23
N GLU A 106 5.69 -0.88 -10.65
CA GLU A 106 4.57 -0.21 -11.32
C GLU A 106 4.98 1.20 -11.74
N TYR A 107 5.52 1.98 -10.80
CA TYR A 107 5.90 3.36 -11.05
C TYR A 107 7.02 3.49 -12.09
N ALA A 108 8.00 2.58 -12.08
CA ALA A 108 9.04 2.50 -13.10
C ALA A 108 8.44 2.30 -14.49
N ARG A 109 7.55 1.32 -14.63
CA ARG A 109 6.92 0.95 -15.91
C ARG A 109 5.97 2.01 -16.44
N THR A 110 5.19 2.66 -15.57
CA THR A 110 4.06 3.50 -16.00
C THR A 110 4.35 5.00 -15.95
N VAL A 111 5.17 5.46 -15.01
CA VAL A 111 5.48 6.90 -14.83
C VAL A 111 6.86 7.24 -15.38
N CYS A 112 7.86 6.40 -15.14
CA CYS A 112 9.24 6.66 -15.58
C CYS A 112 9.52 6.18 -17.02
N GLY A 113 8.54 5.56 -17.68
CA GLY A 113 8.67 5.07 -19.07
C GLY A 113 9.58 3.85 -19.22
N GLN A 114 9.94 3.16 -18.13
CA GLN A 114 10.80 1.97 -18.14
C GLN A 114 9.93 0.72 -18.35
N GLY A 115 9.32 0.58 -19.52
CA GLY A 115 8.33 -0.47 -19.79
C GLY A 115 8.85 -1.91 -19.63
N ASP A 116 10.16 -2.11 -19.76
CA ASP A 116 10.88 -3.37 -19.60
C ASP A 116 11.48 -3.57 -18.19
N ALA A 117 11.25 -2.63 -17.26
CA ALA A 117 11.65 -2.78 -15.87
C ALA A 117 11.16 -4.12 -15.32
N ALA A 118 12.04 -4.83 -14.61
CA ALA A 118 11.76 -6.19 -14.16
C ALA A 118 11.98 -6.36 -12.66
N HIS A 119 11.36 -7.40 -12.11
CA HIS A 119 11.61 -7.92 -10.78
C HIS A 119 12.38 -9.23 -10.89
N ALA A 120 13.58 -9.31 -10.30
CA ALA A 120 14.46 -10.46 -10.48
C ALA A 120 13.89 -11.80 -9.96
N GLU A 121 12.93 -11.75 -9.03
CA GLU A 121 12.20 -12.96 -8.58
C GLU A 121 11.29 -13.53 -9.68
N ASN A 122 10.74 -12.67 -10.55
CA ASN A 122 9.80 -13.03 -11.61
C ASN A 122 10.52 -13.27 -12.95
N ASP A 123 11.57 -12.48 -13.22
CA ASP A 123 12.45 -12.63 -14.37
C ASP A 123 13.93 -12.66 -13.91
N PRO A 124 14.45 -13.84 -13.56
CA PRO A 124 15.86 -13.99 -13.15
C PRO A 124 16.88 -13.68 -14.25
N GLY A 125 16.44 -13.61 -15.52
CA GLY A 125 17.30 -13.32 -16.67
C GLY A 125 17.38 -11.83 -17.01
N ALA A 126 16.61 -10.98 -16.34
CA ALA A 126 16.60 -9.54 -16.58
C ALA A 126 17.99 -8.92 -16.37
N ALA A 127 18.44 -8.12 -17.35
CA ALA A 127 19.78 -7.54 -17.33
C ALA A 127 19.94 -6.41 -16.30
N ASP A 128 18.89 -5.60 -16.09
CA ASP A 128 18.90 -4.47 -15.15
C ASP A 128 17.55 -4.34 -14.40
N PRO A 129 17.21 -5.28 -13.50
CA PRO A 129 15.94 -5.27 -12.80
C PRO A 129 15.88 -4.13 -11.78
N VAL A 130 14.69 -3.53 -11.64
CA VAL A 130 14.39 -2.50 -10.63
C VAL A 130 14.43 -3.10 -9.23
N ILE A 131 14.05 -4.37 -9.10
CA ILE A 131 14.11 -5.13 -7.85
C ILE A 131 15.09 -6.29 -8.00
N THR A 132 16.12 -6.31 -7.15
CA THR A 132 17.24 -7.27 -7.18
C THR A 132 17.29 -8.12 -5.93
N PRO A 133 17.91 -9.32 -5.97
CA PRO A 133 18.22 -10.07 -4.76
C PRO A 133 19.06 -9.23 -3.79
N LEU A 134 18.73 -9.28 -2.50
CA LEU A 134 19.53 -8.67 -1.46
C LEU A 134 20.80 -9.50 -1.24
N ALA A 135 21.94 -8.83 -1.07
CA ALA A 135 23.21 -9.51 -0.75
C ALA A 135 23.14 -10.28 0.57
N CYS A 136 22.39 -9.74 1.55
CA CYS A 136 22.04 -10.39 2.80
C CYS A 136 20.53 -10.50 2.90
N SER A 137 20.00 -11.70 3.12
CA SER A 137 18.57 -11.90 3.39
C SER A 137 18.16 -11.09 4.62
N LEU A 138 16.98 -10.47 4.57
CA LEU A 138 16.39 -9.78 5.72
C LEU A 138 15.33 -10.64 6.42
N VAL A 139 15.24 -11.93 6.11
CA VAL A 139 14.25 -12.81 6.74
C VAL A 139 14.48 -12.95 8.24
N GLY A 140 13.53 -12.45 9.04
CA GLY A 140 13.61 -12.49 10.50
C GLY A 140 14.51 -11.41 11.10
N HIS A 141 15.01 -10.48 10.28
CA HIS A 141 15.81 -9.34 10.74
C HIS A 141 14.93 -8.23 11.30
N GLU A 142 15.47 -7.54 12.29
CA GLU A 142 15.00 -6.24 12.77
C GLU A 142 16.05 -5.17 12.43
N GLY A 143 15.60 -3.99 12.01
CA GLY A 143 16.49 -2.91 11.63
C GLY A 143 15.89 -1.54 11.91
N LEU A 144 16.76 -0.58 12.24
CA LEU A 144 16.37 0.80 12.43
C LEU A 144 16.09 1.45 11.06
N VAL A 145 14.92 2.05 10.92
CA VAL A 145 14.54 2.89 9.78
C VAL A 145 14.47 4.34 10.24
N ARG A 146 15.11 5.24 9.50
CA ARG A 146 15.02 6.69 9.69
C ARG A 146 14.14 7.28 8.60
N THR A 147 13.17 8.09 8.99
CA THR A 147 12.30 8.80 8.05
C THR A 147 12.88 10.14 7.65
N GLU A 148 12.49 10.63 6.48
CA GLU A 148 12.78 12.01 6.07
C GLU A 148 11.81 12.98 6.77
N PRO A 149 12.29 14.14 7.25
CA PRO A 149 11.44 15.17 7.85
C PRO A 149 10.32 15.64 6.90
N GLY A 150 9.13 15.83 7.46
CA GLY A 150 7.94 16.26 6.72
C GLY A 150 7.42 15.22 5.73
N SER A 151 7.79 13.95 5.87
CA SER A 151 7.23 12.85 5.08
C SER A 151 5.90 12.35 5.65
N LEU A 152 5.11 11.68 4.80
CA LEU A 152 3.94 10.93 5.25
C LEU A 152 4.39 9.81 6.22
N ALA A 153 5.54 9.19 5.96
CA ALA A 153 6.13 8.17 6.82
C ALA A 153 6.39 8.69 8.25
N GLU A 154 7.08 9.83 8.39
CA GLU A 154 7.35 10.46 9.70
C GLU A 154 6.05 10.81 10.41
N ALA A 155 5.08 11.42 9.71
CA ALA A 155 3.78 11.76 10.28
C ALA A 155 2.98 10.52 10.74
N ALA A 156 3.01 9.44 9.96
CA ALA A 156 2.34 8.19 10.28
C ALA A 156 2.97 7.47 11.48
N LEU A 157 4.31 7.49 11.57
CA LEU A 157 5.05 6.90 12.70
C LEU A 157 4.97 7.77 13.96
N GLY A 158 4.86 9.09 13.81
CA GLY A 158 5.00 10.05 14.91
C GLY A 158 6.42 10.11 15.48
N ALA A 159 7.41 9.66 14.71
CA ALA A 159 8.81 9.58 15.10
C ALA A 159 9.74 9.65 13.88
N GLU A 160 10.95 10.18 14.09
CA GLU A 160 12.02 10.23 13.08
C GLU A 160 12.65 8.85 12.82
N ARG A 161 12.47 7.90 13.76
CA ARG A 161 13.06 6.56 13.67
C ARG A 161 12.14 5.50 14.24
N SER A 162 12.14 4.32 13.64
CA SER A 162 11.41 3.15 14.11
C SER A 162 12.23 1.87 13.93
N MET A 163 11.99 0.89 14.80
CA MET A 163 12.57 -0.46 14.68
C MET A 163 11.59 -1.35 13.94
N GLU A 164 12.01 -1.88 12.80
CA GLU A 164 11.13 -2.54 11.84
C GLU A 164 11.55 -3.96 11.53
N ARG A 165 10.56 -4.80 11.18
CA ARG A 165 10.74 -6.24 10.94
C ARG A 165 10.65 -6.60 9.46
N TYR A 166 11.55 -7.45 9.01
CA TYR A 166 11.66 -7.82 7.61
C TYR A 166 11.41 -9.31 7.37
N HIS A 167 10.89 -9.62 6.18
CA HIS A 167 10.75 -10.97 5.67
C HIS A 167 10.84 -10.96 4.14
N CYS A 168 11.96 -10.46 3.61
CA CYS A 168 12.15 -10.27 2.17
C CYS A 168 13.57 -10.68 1.77
N ASN A 169 13.72 -11.29 0.58
CA ASN A 169 15.00 -11.64 -0.04
C ASN A 169 15.38 -10.70 -1.19
N TYR A 170 14.50 -9.76 -1.53
CA TYR A 170 14.66 -8.82 -2.64
C TYR A 170 14.45 -7.39 -2.17
N GLY A 171 15.08 -6.44 -2.85
CA GLY A 171 14.98 -5.01 -2.55
C GLY A 171 15.28 -4.14 -3.77
N PRO A 172 15.12 -2.82 -3.63
CA PRO A 172 15.27 -1.91 -4.74
C PRO A 172 16.73 -1.84 -5.19
N SER A 173 16.95 -1.89 -6.50
CA SER A 173 18.25 -1.65 -7.12
C SER A 173 18.61 -0.17 -6.98
N PRO A 174 19.76 0.17 -6.34
CA PRO A 174 20.17 1.57 -6.18
C PRO A 174 20.32 2.33 -7.50
N ARG A 175 20.53 1.63 -8.62
CA ARG A 175 20.66 2.23 -9.96
C ARG A 175 19.37 2.91 -10.44
N HIS A 176 18.20 2.38 -10.05
CA HIS A 176 16.90 2.89 -10.53
C HIS A 176 16.32 3.98 -9.63
N LEU A 177 16.75 4.05 -8.37
CA LEU A 177 16.23 4.99 -7.37
C LEU A 177 16.28 6.48 -7.82
N PRO A 178 17.37 6.99 -8.43
CA PRO A 178 17.41 8.37 -8.88
C PRO A 178 16.35 8.69 -9.94
N ALA A 179 16.05 7.75 -10.84
CA ALA A 179 15.03 7.95 -11.88
C ALA A 179 13.63 8.00 -11.27
N LEU A 180 13.31 7.11 -10.33
CA LEU A 180 12.04 7.12 -9.59
C LEU A 180 11.84 8.45 -8.85
N ALA A 181 12.90 8.92 -8.18
CA ALA A 181 12.88 10.19 -7.44
C ALA A 181 12.70 11.40 -8.36
N ALA A 182 13.39 11.42 -9.51
CA ALA A 182 13.28 12.51 -10.48
C ALA A 182 11.87 12.64 -11.08
N HIS A 183 11.09 11.55 -11.12
CA HIS A 183 9.71 11.57 -11.60
C HIS A 183 8.67 11.87 -10.52
N GLY A 184 9.12 12.09 -9.27
CA GLY A 184 8.29 12.58 -8.19
C GLY A 184 7.99 11.58 -7.08
N LEU A 185 8.49 10.34 -7.15
CA LEU A 185 8.39 9.41 -6.03
C LEU A 185 9.33 9.84 -4.90
N ARG A 186 8.84 9.94 -3.67
CA ARG A 186 9.69 10.28 -2.53
C ARG A 186 10.17 9.00 -1.83
N LEU A 187 11.48 8.86 -1.70
CA LEU A 187 12.12 7.75 -0.98
C LEU A 187 12.27 8.16 0.49
N SER A 188 11.18 8.08 1.25
CA SER A 188 11.03 8.78 2.53
C SER A 188 11.57 8.06 3.76
N GLY A 189 12.25 6.92 3.60
CA GLY A 189 12.83 6.20 4.72
C GLY A 189 13.97 5.28 4.34
N HIS A 190 15.01 5.29 5.16
CA HIS A 190 16.28 4.61 4.91
C HIS A 190 16.75 3.83 6.14
N ASP A 191 17.50 2.77 5.94
CA ASP A 191 18.23 2.12 7.03
C ASP A 191 19.55 2.86 7.36
N GLU A 192 20.34 2.28 8.27
CA GLU A 192 21.61 2.86 8.71
C GLU A 192 22.69 2.90 7.61
N ASP A 193 22.57 2.05 6.58
CA ASP A 193 23.44 2.02 5.41
C ASP A 193 22.93 2.90 4.26
N GLY A 194 21.85 3.67 4.49
CA GLY A 194 21.22 4.54 3.52
C GLY A 194 20.35 3.83 2.48
N GLN A 195 20.12 2.52 2.61
CA GLN A 195 19.27 1.76 1.70
C GLN A 195 17.80 2.13 1.90
N VAL A 196 17.06 2.28 0.80
CA VAL A 196 15.64 2.67 0.85
C VAL A 196 14.80 1.57 1.46
N ARG A 197 14.00 1.93 2.47
CA ARG A 197 13.05 1.08 3.18
C ARG A 197 11.61 1.58 3.10
N ILE A 198 11.39 2.85 2.76
CA ILE A 198 10.06 3.46 2.59
C ILE A 198 10.03 4.31 1.32
N ALA A 199 8.92 4.23 0.58
CA ALA A 199 8.61 5.12 -0.52
C ALA A 199 7.17 5.64 -0.39
N GLU A 200 6.94 6.88 -0.83
CA GLU A 200 5.63 7.54 -0.82
C GLU A 200 5.45 8.39 -2.07
N LEU A 201 4.20 8.73 -2.40
CA LEU A 201 3.89 9.59 -3.55
C LEU A 201 3.34 10.95 -3.06
N PRO A 202 4.15 12.02 -3.08
CA PRO A 202 3.70 13.38 -2.80
C PRO A 202 2.48 13.77 -3.66
N GLY A 203 1.53 14.47 -3.05
CA GLY A 203 0.29 14.89 -3.70
C GLY A 203 -0.82 13.83 -3.74
N HIS A 204 -0.51 12.56 -3.47
CA HIS A 204 -1.53 11.53 -3.31
C HIS A 204 -2.15 11.58 -1.90
N PRO A 205 -3.48 11.35 -1.71
CA PRO A 205 -4.13 11.46 -0.39
C PRO A 205 -3.51 10.58 0.70
N PHE A 206 -3.11 9.37 0.33
CA PHE A 206 -2.28 8.47 1.15
C PHE A 206 -1.67 7.41 0.22
N PHE A 207 -0.37 7.45 -0.04
CA PHE A 207 0.33 6.40 -0.79
C PHE A 207 1.64 6.11 -0.08
N LEU A 208 1.70 4.98 0.60
CA LEU A 208 2.87 4.60 1.39
C LEU A 208 3.24 3.14 1.12
N ALA A 209 4.52 2.90 0.92
CA ALA A 209 5.03 1.58 0.67
C ALA A 209 6.26 1.33 1.57
N THR A 210 6.31 0.18 2.23
CA THR A 210 7.39 -0.21 3.14
C THR A 210 7.99 -1.54 2.73
N LEU A 211 9.32 -1.63 2.70
CA LEU A 211 9.99 -2.91 2.48
C LEU A 211 9.84 -3.84 3.69
N PHE A 212 9.84 -3.26 4.90
CA PHE A 212 9.49 -4.00 6.12
C PHE A 212 7.99 -4.34 6.17
N GLN A 213 7.64 -5.23 7.09
CA GLN A 213 6.28 -5.73 7.31
C GLN A 213 5.74 -5.21 8.64
N PRO A 214 5.02 -4.06 8.65
CA PRO A 214 4.40 -3.54 9.87
C PRO A 214 3.40 -4.54 10.50
N GLU A 215 2.90 -5.51 9.74
CA GLU A 215 2.03 -6.60 10.21
C GLU A 215 2.73 -7.52 11.21
N LEU A 216 4.06 -7.56 11.21
CA LEU A 216 4.86 -8.39 12.12
C LEU A 216 5.22 -7.67 13.43
N HIS A 217 4.79 -6.41 13.59
CA HIS A 217 5.04 -5.62 14.78
C HIS A 217 4.29 -6.19 16.00
N GLY A 218 5.03 -6.39 17.09
CA GLY A 218 4.48 -6.91 18.34
C GLY A 218 3.75 -8.25 18.18
N ASP A 219 2.64 -8.41 18.90
CA ASP A 219 1.77 -9.59 18.88
C ASP A 219 0.48 -9.36 18.07
N GLY A 220 0.31 -8.18 17.47
CA GLY A 220 -0.90 -7.77 16.73
C GLY A 220 -1.98 -7.10 17.58
N THR A 221 -1.84 -7.07 18.91
CA THR A 221 -2.83 -6.42 19.80
C THR A 221 -2.74 -4.89 19.79
N ARG A 222 -1.64 -4.34 19.27
CA ARG A 222 -1.47 -2.92 18.98
C ARG A 222 -1.08 -2.79 17.50
N PRO A 223 -1.98 -2.25 16.65
CA PRO A 223 -1.66 -2.02 15.25
C PRO A 223 -0.45 -1.09 15.12
N HIS A 224 0.42 -1.38 14.15
CA HIS A 224 1.54 -0.52 13.83
C HIS A 224 1.04 0.89 13.43
N PRO A 225 1.73 1.99 13.79
CA PRO A 225 1.30 3.34 13.45
C PRO A 225 1.01 3.56 11.95
N ILE A 226 1.81 2.95 11.06
CA ILE A 226 1.55 2.99 9.60
C ILE A 226 0.22 2.33 9.22
N ILE A 227 -0.11 1.17 9.81
CA ILE A 227 -1.38 0.47 9.53
C ILE A 227 -2.55 1.29 10.06
N ARG A 228 -2.38 1.92 11.24
CA ARG A 228 -3.39 2.82 11.82
C ARG A 228 -3.60 4.07 10.95
N ALA A 229 -2.52 4.66 10.43
CA ALA A 229 -2.59 5.81 9.53
C ALA A 229 -3.29 5.47 8.21
N PHE A 230 -2.99 4.30 7.63
CA PHE A 230 -3.70 3.77 6.47
C PHE A 230 -5.19 3.57 6.75
N ALA A 231 -5.55 2.95 7.87
CA ALA A 231 -6.94 2.75 8.28
C ALA A 231 -7.70 4.09 8.44
N ALA A 232 -7.06 5.09 9.05
CA ALA A 232 -7.63 6.43 9.16
C ALA A 232 -7.84 7.09 7.78
N ALA A 233 -6.89 6.93 6.87
CA ALA A 233 -7.00 7.43 5.49
C ALA A 233 -8.16 6.76 4.73
N ALA A 234 -8.34 5.45 4.91
CA ALA A 234 -9.45 4.68 4.34
C ALA A 234 -10.81 5.20 4.83
N VAL A 235 -10.98 5.37 6.15
CA VAL A 235 -12.21 5.89 6.77
C VAL A 235 -12.50 7.31 6.30
N ALA A 236 -11.48 8.17 6.20
CA ALA A 236 -11.64 9.53 5.69
C ALA A 236 -12.05 9.55 4.21
N HIS A 237 -11.53 8.64 3.40
CA HIS A 237 -11.91 8.50 2.00
C HIS A 237 -13.37 8.01 1.84
N ALA A 238 -13.80 7.03 2.65
CA ALA A 238 -15.17 6.55 2.69
C ALA A 238 -16.18 7.66 3.05
N ALA A 239 -15.84 8.50 4.02
CA ALA A 239 -16.65 9.65 4.42
C ALA A 239 -16.84 10.64 3.25
N ARG A 240 -15.75 11.04 2.59
CA ARG A 240 -15.80 11.96 1.44
C ARG A 240 -16.63 11.42 0.27
N ARG A 241 -16.53 10.11 0.00
CA ARG A 241 -17.34 9.45 -1.04
C ARG A 241 -18.83 9.51 -0.70
N THR A 242 -19.20 9.22 0.54
CA THR A 242 -20.60 9.26 0.99
C THR A 242 -21.20 10.66 0.85
N ASP A 243 -20.46 11.69 1.27
CA ASP A 243 -20.89 13.08 1.14
C ASP A 243 -21.08 13.48 -0.33
N SER A 244 -20.17 13.06 -1.21
CA SER A 244 -20.27 13.33 -2.65
C SER A 244 -21.50 12.68 -3.30
N VAL A 245 -21.88 11.47 -2.88
CA VAL A 245 -23.06 10.76 -3.39
C VAL A 245 -24.34 11.43 -2.89
N SER A 246 -24.42 11.75 -1.59
CA SER A 246 -25.57 12.45 -1.01
C SER A 246 -25.77 13.83 -1.66
N GLY A 247 -24.69 14.58 -1.90
CA GLY A 247 -24.75 15.88 -2.59
C GLY A 247 -25.28 15.77 -4.02
N ARG A 248 -24.82 14.77 -4.79
CA ARG A 248 -25.33 14.51 -6.15
C ARG A 248 -26.81 14.11 -6.15
N LEU A 249 -27.23 13.24 -5.24
CA LEU A 249 -28.62 12.82 -5.13
C LEU A 249 -29.55 13.99 -4.77
N ALA A 250 -29.13 14.84 -3.82
CA ALA A 250 -29.86 16.04 -3.44
C ALA A 250 -30.00 17.03 -4.61
N ALA A 251 -28.94 17.24 -5.40
CA ALA A 251 -28.98 18.10 -6.58
C ALA A 251 -29.93 17.56 -7.66
N THR A 252 -29.92 16.24 -7.92
CA THR A 252 -30.84 15.59 -8.86
C THR A 252 -32.30 15.71 -8.42
N LEU A 253 -32.58 15.56 -7.12
CA LEU A 253 -33.94 15.70 -6.57
C LEU A 253 -34.42 17.16 -6.52
N ALA A 254 -33.51 18.14 -6.40
CA ALA A 254 -33.85 19.56 -6.47
C ALA A 254 -34.16 20.00 -7.91
N GLY A 255 -33.40 19.52 -8.90
CA GLY A 255 -33.62 19.85 -10.32
C GLY A 255 -34.90 19.25 -10.93
N SER A 256 -35.46 18.19 -10.35
CA SER A 256 -36.75 17.63 -10.79
C SER A 256 -37.97 18.38 -10.24
N ARG A 257 -37.80 19.22 -9.20
CA ARG A 257 -38.88 20.03 -8.60
C ARG A 257 -39.05 21.41 -9.23
N SER A 258 -38.09 21.87 -10.02
CA SER A 258 -38.15 23.17 -10.73
C SER A 258 -38.69 23.07 -12.16
N ALA A 259 -39.11 21.89 -12.60
CA ALA A 259 -39.61 21.63 -13.95
C ALA A 259 -41.11 21.23 -14.00
N GLY A 260 -41.85 21.48 -12.91
CA GLY A 260 -43.28 21.18 -12.77
C GLY A 260 -44.11 22.42 -12.49
#